data_AF-A0A959EJE7-F1
#
_entry.id   AF-A0A959EJE7-F1
#
_cell.length_a   1.000
_cell.length_b   1.000
_cell.length_c   1.000
_cell.angle_alpha   90.00
_cell.angle_beta   90.00
_cell.angle_gamma   90.00
#
_symmetry.space_group_name_H-M   'P 1'
#
loop_
_entity.id
_entity.type
_entity.pdbx_description
1 polymer ?
#
loop_
_entity_poly.entity_id
_entity_poly.type
_entity_poly.pdbx_seq_one_letter_code
_entity_poly.pdbx_strand_id
1 'polypeptide(L)'
;PYGLFFGPNTSTSNRAMIGGMVGNNSCGSTSIVYGSTRDHALEIKALLSDGSPAHFRALSAAELEEKLRENTLEGRLYRQVIEALQPPDVQERIRQRFPKPSIHRRNTGYALDELIDCAPFNAAGPELNLCRLLCGSEGTLAVVTEIKLGLDPLPPPAELVVAAHFDTVRESLQATLLAMEHRPDACELMDKVLLD
;
A
#
# COMPACT_ATOMS: atom_id res chain seq x y z
N PRO A 1 2.49 -17.87 18.39
CA PRO A 1 2.90 -19.19 17.83
C PRO A 1 4.09 -19.10 16.86
N TYR A 2 4.14 -18.10 15.96
CA TYR A 2 5.22 -17.99 14.95
C TYR A 2 6.15 -16.78 15.14
N GLY A 3 5.92 -15.95 16.14
CA GLY A 3 6.73 -14.73 16.34
C GLY A 3 6.51 -13.67 15.28
N LEU A 4 5.39 -13.73 14.56
CA LEU A 4 5.04 -12.83 13.46
C LEU A 4 3.70 -12.13 13.70
N PHE A 5 3.50 -10.96 13.10
CA PHE A 5 2.23 -10.24 13.06
C PHE A 5 2.03 -9.51 11.73
N PHE A 6 0.82 -9.02 11.50
CA PHE A 6 0.52 -8.18 10.34
C PHE A 6 0.70 -6.70 10.75
N GLY A 7 1.70 -6.04 10.15
CA GLY A 7 2.14 -4.69 10.50
C GLY A 7 1.05 -3.62 10.54
N PRO A 8 0.25 -3.45 9.46
CA PRO A 8 -0.80 -2.43 9.40
C PRO A 8 -1.84 -2.58 10.53
N ASN A 9 -1.80 -1.67 11.51
CA ASN A 9 -2.62 -1.72 12.72
C ASN A 9 -3.70 -0.60 12.75
N THR A 10 -4.86 -0.85 12.17
CA THR A 10 -5.95 0.15 12.16
C THR A 10 -6.57 0.37 13.53
N SER A 11 -7.05 1.59 13.81
CA SER A 11 -7.79 1.91 15.04
C SER A 11 -9.12 1.16 15.16
N THR A 12 -9.63 0.63 14.05
CA THR A 12 -10.84 -0.20 13.97
C THR A 12 -10.54 -1.70 13.90
N SER A 13 -9.34 -2.13 14.32
CA SER A 13 -8.87 -3.52 14.25
C SER A 13 -9.82 -4.55 14.85
N ASN A 14 -10.67 -4.16 15.81
CA ASN A 14 -11.68 -5.04 16.40
C ASN A 14 -12.85 -5.40 15.47
N ARG A 15 -13.01 -4.72 14.33
CA ARG A 15 -14.09 -4.93 13.35
C ARG A 15 -13.65 -4.84 11.89
N ALA A 16 -12.49 -4.24 11.63
CA ALA A 16 -11.93 -4.15 10.30
C ALA A 16 -11.57 -5.55 9.79
N MET A 17 -11.88 -5.81 8.53
CA MET A 17 -11.56 -7.07 7.86
C MET A 17 -10.45 -6.83 6.84
N ILE A 18 -9.60 -7.82 6.62
CA ILE A 18 -8.46 -7.75 5.70
C ILE A 18 -8.88 -7.30 4.29
N GLY A 19 -10.02 -7.76 3.78
CA GLY A 19 -10.54 -7.31 2.49
C GLY A 19 -10.83 -5.82 2.43
N GLY A 20 -11.39 -5.25 3.51
CA GLY A 20 -11.61 -3.81 3.63
C GLY A 20 -10.29 -3.03 3.77
N MET A 21 -9.32 -3.61 4.49
CA MET A 21 -7.98 -3.02 4.62
C MET A 21 -7.26 -2.96 3.27
N VAL A 22 -7.34 -4.01 2.46
CA VAL A 22 -6.85 -4.00 1.07
C VAL A 22 -7.60 -2.95 0.26
N GLY A 23 -8.94 -2.98 0.28
CA GLY A 23 -9.76 -2.02 -0.46
C GLY A 23 -9.41 -0.57 -0.15
N ASN A 24 -9.16 -0.23 1.10
CA ASN A 24 -8.82 1.13 1.52
C ASN A 24 -7.30 1.41 1.61
N ASN A 25 -6.44 0.47 1.22
CA ASN A 25 -4.99 0.51 1.51
C ASN A 25 -4.68 1.01 2.93
N SER A 26 -5.27 0.37 3.93
CA SER A 26 -5.24 0.86 5.30
C SER A 26 -3.82 0.82 5.88
N CYS A 27 -3.53 1.78 6.74
CA CYS A 27 -2.33 1.82 7.57
C CYS A 27 -2.74 2.20 9.01
N GLY A 28 -1.80 2.13 9.94
CA GLY A 28 -2.03 2.43 11.35
C GLY A 28 -0.96 3.33 11.95
N SER A 29 -0.98 3.54 13.25
CA SER A 29 -0.03 4.44 13.94
C SER A 29 1.44 4.03 13.70
N THR A 30 1.70 2.73 13.51
CA THR A 30 3.05 2.18 13.30
C THR A 30 3.47 2.10 11.84
N SER A 31 2.74 2.74 10.92
CA SER A 31 3.08 2.70 9.49
C SER A 31 4.45 3.32 9.16
N ILE A 32 5.05 4.07 10.09
CA ILE A 32 6.39 4.63 9.91
C ILE A 32 7.40 3.49 9.70
N VAL A 33 7.17 2.35 10.36
CA VAL A 33 8.03 1.17 10.31
C VAL A 33 7.44 0.09 9.40
N TYR A 34 6.13 -0.16 9.51
CA TYR A 34 5.48 -1.29 8.85
C TYR A 34 4.65 -0.92 7.62
N GLY A 35 4.71 0.33 7.16
CA GLY A 35 4.00 0.72 5.94
C GLY A 35 2.48 0.52 5.97
N SER A 36 1.92 0.27 4.78
CA SER A 36 0.50 0.17 4.49
C SER A 36 0.11 -1.24 4.07
N THR A 37 -1.19 -1.54 4.00
CA THR A 37 -1.68 -2.86 3.54
C THR A 37 -1.13 -3.24 2.15
N ARG A 38 -0.92 -2.26 1.27
CA ARG A 38 -0.32 -2.45 -0.06
C ARG A 38 1.09 -3.04 0.01
N ASP A 39 1.92 -2.57 0.94
CA ASP A 39 3.29 -3.04 1.11
C ASP A 39 3.36 -4.52 1.53
N HIS A 40 2.26 -5.03 2.09
CA HIS A 40 2.12 -6.41 2.55
C HIS A 40 1.31 -7.30 1.60
N ALA A 41 0.68 -6.76 0.56
CA ALA A 41 -0.16 -7.54 -0.35
C ALA A 41 0.68 -8.28 -1.39
N LEU A 42 0.98 -9.57 -1.11
CA LEU A 42 1.81 -10.40 -1.98
C LEU A 42 1.01 -10.96 -3.16
N GLU A 43 -0.17 -11.53 -2.87
CA GLU A 43 -1.05 -12.11 -3.88
C GLU A 43 -2.52 -11.87 -3.54
N ILE A 44 -3.35 -11.71 -4.56
CA ILE A 44 -4.79 -11.55 -4.44
C ILE A 44 -5.47 -12.49 -5.43
N LYS A 45 -6.37 -13.34 -4.93
CA LYS A 45 -7.36 -14.01 -5.77
C LYS A 45 -8.66 -13.25 -5.72
N ALA A 46 -9.29 -13.09 -6.88
CA ALA A 46 -10.52 -12.32 -7.01
C ALA A 46 -11.42 -12.88 -8.11
N LEU A 47 -12.69 -12.48 -8.08
CA LEU A 47 -13.62 -12.63 -9.19
C LEU A 47 -13.69 -11.30 -9.96
N LEU A 48 -13.53 -11.37 -11.27
CA LEU A 48 -13.65 -10.24 -12.17
C LEU A 48 -15.12 -9.95 -12.51
N SER A 49 -15.36 -8.86 -13.26
CA SER A 49 -16.70 -8.41 -13.61
C SER A 49 -17.50 -9.39 -14.47
N ASP A 50 -16.82 -10.30 -15.20
CA ASP A 50 -17.44 -11.39 -15.95
C ASP A 50 -17.64 -12.67 -15.11
N GLY A 51 -17.30 -12.63 -13.81
CA GLY A 51 -17.36 -13.77 -12.90
C GLY A 51 -16.18 -14.74 -13.01
N SER A 52 -15.22 -14.50 -13.90
CA SER A 52 -14.03 -15.34 -14.02
C SER A 52 -13.08 -15.15 -12.81
N PRO A 53 -12.42 -16.23 -12.35
CA PRO A 53 -11.38 -16.11 -11.33
C PRO A 53 -10.11 -15.48 -11.92
N ALA A 54 -9.45 -14.64 -11.14
CA ALA A 54 -8.14 -14.06 -11.45
C ALA A 54 -7.19 -14.24 -10.27
N HIS A 55 -5.89 -14.35 -10.57
CA HIS A 55 -4.83 -14.46 -9.56
C HIS A 55 -3.73 -13.43 -9.82
N PHE A 56 -3.77 -12.34 -9.07
CA PHE A 56 -2.79 -11.28 -9.13
C PHE A 56 -1.65 -11.57 -8.15
N ARG A 57 -0.42 -11.43 -8.64
CA ARG A 57 0.83 -11.58 -7.89
C ARG A 57 1.96 -10.89 -8.65
N ALA A 58 3.15 -10.86 -8.06
CA ALA A 58 4.37 -10.52 -8.79
C ALA A 58 4.59 -11.52 -9.94
N LEU A 59 4.87 -11.00 -11.12
CA LEU A 59 5.14 -11.77 -12.34
C LEU A 59 6.55 -11.49 -12.84
N SER A 60 7.31 -12.55 -13.04
CA SER A 60 8.54 -12.48 -13.83
C SER A 60 8.23 -12.09 -15.28
N ALA A 61 9.26 -11.68 -16.02
CA ALA A 61 9.09 -11.27 -17.43
C ALA A 61 8.43 -12.36 -18.28
N ALA A 62 8.82 -13.63 -18.08
CA ALA A 62 8.23 -14.76 -18.80
C ALA A 62 6.76 -14.99 -18.43
N GLU A 63 6.41 -14.91 -17.15
CA GLU A 63 5.03 -15.06 -16.71
C GLU A 63 4.13 -13.91 -17.18
N LEU A 64 4.67 -12.69 -17.21
CA LEU A 64 3.98 -11.54 -17.77
C LEU A 64 3.71 -11.75 -19.27
N GLU A 65 4.70 -12.24 -20.04
CA GLU A 65 4.47 -12.56 -21.45
C GLU A 65 3.35 -13.59 -21.65
N GLU A 66 3.30 -14.64 -20.82
CA GLU A 66 2.20 -15.60 -20.89
C GLU A 66 0.86 -14.95 -20.56
N LYS A 67 0.78 -14.13 -19.50
CA LYS A 67 -0.44 -13.37 -19.17
C LYS A 67 -0.91 -12.47 -20.31
N LEU A 68 0.04 -11.84 -21.02
CA LEU A 68 -0.28 -10.98 -22.17
C LEU A 68 -0.80 -11.77 -23.38
N ARG A 69 -0.53 -13.08 -23.50
CA ARG A 69 -1.05 -13.97 -24.55
C ARG A 69 -2.40 -14.59 -24.20
N GLU A 70 -2.78 -14.63 -22.92
CA GLU A 70 -4.06 -15.22 -22.50
C GLU A 70 -5.26 -14.50 -23.13
N ASN A 71 -6.18 -15.26 -23.73
CA ASN A 71 -7.46 -14.76 -24.23
C ASN A 71 -8.55 -14.78 -23.16
N THR A 72 -8.21 -14.28 -21.95
CA THR A 72 -9.09 -14.16 -20.79
C THR A 72 -9.34 -12.68 -20.47
N LEU A 73 -10.31 -12.38 -19.59
CA LEU A 73 -10.47 -11.01 -19.08
C LEU A 73 -9.21 -10.57 -18.30
N GLU A 74 -8.62 -11.43 -17.49
CA GLU A 74 -7.37 -11.15 -16.78
C GLU A 74 -6.24 -10.76 -17.75
N GLY A 75 -6.00 -11.56 -18.80
CA GLY A 75 -4.98 -11.23 -19.81
C GLY A 75 -5.28 -9.91 -20.53
N ARG A 76 -6.56 -9.58 -20.77
CA ARG A 76 -6.96 -8.28 -21.31
C ARG A 76 -6.63 -7.13 -20.36
N LEU A 77 -6.86 -7.29 -19.06
CA LEU A 77 -6.50 -6.28 -18.05
C LEU A 77 -5.00 -6.02 -18.04
N TYR A 78 -4.17 -7.06 -18.06
CA TYR A 78 -2.71 -6.90 -18.15
C TYR A 78 -2.31 -6.14 -19.42
N ARG A 79 -2.86 -6.51 -20.59
CA ARG A 79 -2.60 -5.79 -21.85
C ARG A 79 -2.98 -4.31 -21.76
N GLN A 80 -4.16 -4.00 -21.22
CA GLN A 80 -4.64 -2.63 -21.07
C GLN A 80 -3.78 -1.80 -20.11
N VAL A 81 -3.34 -2.38 -18.99
CA VAL A 81 -2.45 -1.69 -18.04
C VAL A 81 -1.11 -1.38 -18.70
N ILE A 82 -0.51 -2.34 -19.42
CA ILE A 82 0.74 -2.10 -20.15
C ILE A 82 0.53 -1.02 -21.21
N GLU A 83 -0.49 -1.15 -22.07
CA GLU A 83 -0.78 -0.18 -23.13
C GLU A 83 -1.00 1.24 -22.60
N ALA A 84 -1.72 1.38 -21.48
CA ALA A 84 -2.02 2.67 -20.87
C ALA A 84 -0.80 3.33 -20.21
N LEU A 85 0.10 2.55 -19.60
CA LEU A 85 1.22 3.07 -18.80
C LEU A 85 2.56 3.09 -19.56
N GLN A 86 2.70 2.34 -20.65
CA GLN A 86 3.94 2.28 -21.44
C GLN A 86 4.39 3.64 -22.01
N PRO A 87 3.51 4.52 -22.53
CA PRO A 87 3.93 5.76 -23.17
C PRO A 87 4.75 6.67 -22.23
N PRO A 88 5.95 7.15 -22.64
CA PRO A 88 6.80 7.97 -21.77
C PRO A 88 6.14 9.27 -21.28
N ASP A 89 5.29 9.88 -22.09
CA ASP A 89 4.56 11.09 -21.72
C ASP A 89 3.52 10.83 -20.62
N VAL A 90 2.88 9.66 -20.63
CA VAL A 90 1.96 9.24 -19.57
C VAL A 90 2.72 9.01 -18.27
N GLN A 91 3.86 8.30 -18.35
CA GLN A 91 4.72 8.06 -17.20
C GLN A 91 5.24 9.36 -16.56
N GLU A 92 5.65 10.33 -17.38
CA GLU A 92 6.10 11.64 -16.91
C GLU A 92 4.94 12.43 -16.26
N ARG A 93 3.76 12.41 -16.88
CA ARG A 93 2.56 13.04 -16.29
C ARG A 93 2.21 12.43 -14.94
N ILE A 94 2.30 11.11 -14.78
CA ILE A 94 2.07 10.46 -13.48
C ILE A 94 3.09 10.97 -12.46
N ARG A 95 4.39 10.94 -12.77
CA ARG A 95 5.46 11.42 -11.87
C ARG A 95 5.30 12.88 -11.45
N GLN A 96 4.83 13.74 -12.36
CA GLN A 96 4.62 15.16 -12.07
C GLN A 96 3.34 15.46 -11.28
N ARG A 97 2.30 14.64 -11.44
CA ARG A 97 0.95 14.95 -10.94
C ARG A 97 0.54 14.11 -9.72
N PHE A 98 1.17 12.98 -9.49
CA PHE A 98 0.96 12.18 -8.28
C PHE A 98 1.69 12.81 -7.09
N PRO A 99 1.30 12.47 -5.85
CA PRO A 99 1.97 12.99 -4.67
C PRO A 99 3.46 12.61 -4.67
N LYS A 100 4.29 13.47 -4.07
CA LYS A 100 5.74 13.28 -4.05
C LYS A 100 6.11 11.92 -3.44
N PRO A 101 7.09 11.18 -4.00
CA PRO A 101 7.53 9.89 -3.47
C PRO A 101 7.95 9.92 -2.00
N SER A 102 8.47 11.06 -1.52
CA SER A 102 8.85 11.28 -0.12
C SER A 102 7.68 11.30 0.87
N ILE A 103 6.45 11.41 0.40
CA ILE A 103 5.23 11.35 1.23
C ILE A 103 4.80 9.89 1.30
N HIS A 104 5.23 9.19 2.36
CA HIS A 104 5.01 7.75 2.54
C HIS A 104 3.53 7.40 2.65
N ARG A 105 2.75 8.15 3.44
CA ARG A 105 1.30 7.97 3.53
C ARG A 105 0.59 8.73 2.41
N ARG A 106 0.36 8.06 1.29
CA ARG A 106 -0.48 8.57 0.20
C ARG A 106 -1.44 7.49 -0.29
N ASN A 107 -2.73 7.77 -0.20
CA ASN A 107 -3.77 6.90 -0.72
C ASN A 107 -4.81 7.70 -1.52
N THR A 108 -4.38 8.25 -2.65
CA THR A 108 -5.20 9.08 -3.53
C THR A 108 -5.53 8.31 -4.80
N GLY A 109 -6.53 7.43 -4.71
CA GLY A 109 -6.97 6.58 -5.80
C GLY A 109 -5.98 5.44 -6.12
N TYR A 110 -5.96 5.02 -7.37
CA TYR A 110 -5.13 3.92 -7.84
C TYR A 110 -3.65 4.30 -7.91
N ALA A 111 -2.79 3.47 -7.31
CA ALA A 111 -1.34 3.70 -7.22
C ALA A 111 -0.60 3.45 -8.54
N LEU A 112 -0.93 4.23 -9.57
CA LEU A 112 -0.27 4.17 -10.88
C LEU A 112 1.19 4.59 -10.80
N ASP A 113 1.53 5.50 -9.88
CA ASP A 113 2.92 5.90 -9.59
C ASP A 113 3.78 4.73 -9.15
N GLU A 114 3.23 3.80 -8.37
CA GLU A 114 3.95 2.58 -7.98
C GLU A 114 4.06 1.57 -9.11
N LEU A 115 3.04 1.48 -9.98
CA LEU A 115 3.08 0.54 -11.10
C LEU A 115 4.15 0.92 -12.11
N ILE A 116 4.31 2.21 -12.45
CA ILE A 116 5.31 2.67 -13.42
C ILE A 116 6.75 2.61 -12.88
N ASP A 117 6.94 2.29 -11.61
CA ASP A 117 8.24 2.00 -11.01
C ASP A 117 8.58 0.50 -11.05
N CYS A 118 7.64 -0.36 -11.48
CA CYS A 118 7.86 -1.79 -11.69
C CYS A 118 8.37 -2.08 -13.12
N ALA A 119 9.01 -3.23 -13.31
CA ALA A 119 9.21 -3.80 -14.64
C ALA A 119 7.84 -4.17 -15.24
N PRO A 120 7.58 -3.94 -16.54
CA PRO A 120 8.55 -3.58 -17.58
C PRO A 120 8.78 -2.06 -17.77
N PHE A 121 8.06 -1.19 -17.06
CA PHE A 121 8.14 0.27 -17.24
C PHE A 121 9.49 0.82 -16.75
N ASN A 122 9.99 0.27 -15.65
CA ASN A 122 11.32 0.50 -15.13
C ASN A 122 12.06 -0.84 -15.05
N ALA A 123 13.08 -1.03 -15.90
CA ALA A 123 13.84 -2.28 -15.96
C ALA A 123 14.61 -2.62 -14.67
N ALA A 124 14.91 -1.63 -13.83
CA ALA A 124 15.54 -1.82 -12.52
C ALA A 124 14.51 -1.96 -11.38
N GLY A 125 13.22 -1.86 -11.71
CA GLY A 125 12.11 -1.96 -10.78
C GLY A 125 11.81 -3.40 -10.34
N PRO A 126 10.98 -3.57 -9.31
CA PRO A 126 10.46 -4.88 -8.94
C PRO A 126 9.54 -5.44 -10.04
N GLU A 127 9.27 -6.73 -9.98
CA GLU A 127 8.29 -7.40 -10.84
C GLU A 127 6.90 -6.75 -10.74
N LEU A 128 6.18 -6.70 -11.86
CA LEU A 128 4.82 -6.15 -11.90
C LEU A 128 3.91 -6.96 -11.00
N ASN A 129 3.30 -6.30 -10.02
CA ASN A 129 2.27 -6.88 -9.17
C ASN A 129 1.02 -5.99 -9.14
N LEU A 130 -0.04 -6.40 -9.84
CA LEU A 130 -1.32 -5.66 -9.87
C LEU A 130 -2.06 -5.67 -8.52
N CYS A 131 -1.60 -6.43 -7.51
CA CYS A 131 -2.08 -6.26 -6.13
C CYS A 131 -1.92 -4.83 -5.65
N ARG A 132 -0.87 -4.11 -6.09
CA ARG A 132 -0.65 -2.70 -5.76
C ARG A 132 -1.80 -1.80 -6.21
N LEU A 133 -2.39 -2.11 -7.36
CA LEU A 133 -3.53 -1.41 -7.94
C LEU A 133 -4.84 -1.73 -7.22
N LEU A 134 -5.02 -3.01 -6.88
CA LEU A 134 -6.19 -3.49 -6.12
C LEU A 134 -6.21 -2.91 -4.69
N CYS A 135 -5.04 -2.70 -4.09
CA CYS A 135 -4.91 -2.04 -2.80
C CYS A 135 -5.21 -0.54 -2.91
N GLY A 136 -6.30 -0.09 -2.32
CA GLY A 136 -6.81 1.29 -2.47
C GLY A 136 -7.92 1.41 -3.53
N SER A 137 -8.43 0.30 -4.06
CA SER A 137 -9.52 0.31 -5.03
C SER A 137 -10.91 0.59 -4.44
N GLU A 138 -11.07 0.54 -3.13
CA GLU A 138 -12.35 0.68 -2.44
C GLU A 138 -13.43 -0.32 -2.96
N GLY A 139 -12.99 -1.46 -3.49
CA GLY A 139 -13.87 -2.52 -3.99
C GLY A 139 -14.44 -2.29 -5.40
N THR A 140 -13.89 -1.34 -6.16
CA THR A 140 -14.41 -0.96 -7.49
C THR A 140 -13.92 -1.84 -8.64
N LEU A 141 -12.82 -2.59 -8.45
CA LEU A 141 -12.12 -3.29 -9.53
C LEU A 141 -12.43 -4.79 -9.62
N ALA A 142 -12.61 -5.46 -8.48
CA ALA A 142 -12.86 -6.90 -8.41
C ALA A 142 -13.43 -7.30 -7.04
N VAL A 143 -14.05 -8.47 -6.97
CA VAL A 143 -14.48 -9.07 -5.69
C VAL A 143 -13.36 -9.96 -5.18
N VAL A 144 -12.64 -9.49 -4.16
CA VAL A 144 -11.51 -10.22 -3.56
C VAL A 144 -12.00 -11.41 -2.73
N THR A 145 -11.41 -12.59 -2.95
CA THR A 145 -11.78 -13.84 -2.27
C THR A 145 -10.69 -14.35 -1.33
N GLU A 146 -9.42 -14.25 -1.72
CA GLU A 146 -8.27 -14.64 -0.90
C GLU A 146 -7.15 -13.62 -1.04
N ILE A 147 -6.40 -13.39 0.05
CA ILE A 147 -5.27 -12.47 0.08
C ILE A 147 -4.10 -13.19 0.77
N LYS A 148 -2.94 -13.22 0.12
CA LYS A 148 -1.67 -13.63 0.73
C LYS A 148 -0.93 -12.39 1.20
N LEU A 149 -0.69 -12.32 2.51
CA LEU A 149 -0.04 -11.17 3.14
C LEU A 149 1.39 -11.51 3.59
N GLY A 150 2.28 -10.54 3.46
CA GLY A 150 3.56 -10.51 4.15
C GLY A 150 3.34 -10.19 5.63
N LEU A 151 4.11 -10.84 6.51
CA LEU A 151 4.06 -10.62 7.96
C LEU A 151 5.42 -10.14 8.45
N ASP A 152 5.40 -9.35 9.51
CA ASP A 152 6.59 -8.80 10.16
C ASP A 152 6.94 -9.61 11.42
N PRO A 153 8.22 -9.64 11.84
CA PRO A 153 8.60 -10.08 13.17
C PRO A 153 7.87 -9.28 14.25
N LEU A 154 7.45 -9.95 15.33
CA LEU A 154 6.90 -9.25 16.49
C LEU A 154 7.88 -8.18 17.01
N PRO A 155 7.39 -6.99 17.37
CA PRO A 155 8.23 -5.97 17.98
C PRO A 155 8.78 -6.43 19.34
N PRO A 156 9.82 -5.76 19.87
CA PRO A 156 10.29 -5.98 21.23
C PRO A 156 9.13 -5.93 22.25
N PRO A 157 9.18 -6.73 23.32
CA PRO A 157 8.07 -6.84 24.27
C PRO A 157 7.86 -5.60 25.14
N ALA A 158 8.82 -4.66 25.14
CA ALA A 158 8.76 -3.44 25.93
C ALA A 158 8.47 -2.25 25.03
N GLU A 159 7.37 -1.54 25.31
CA GLU A 159 7.01 -0.29 24.67
C GLU A 159 7.45 0.88 25.55
N LEU A 160 8.09 1.89 24.95
CA LEU A 160 8.43 3.15 25.61
C LEU A 160 7.59 4.26 24.99
N VAL A 161 6.88 5.01 25.83
CA VAL A 161 6.10 6.18 25.41
C VAL A 161 6.73 7.43 26.00
N VAL A 162 7.00 8.42 25.15
CA VAL A 162 7.41 9.77 25.55
C VAL A 162 6.23 10.71 25.32
N ALA A 163 5.56 11.10 26.41
CA ALA A 163 4.47 12.07 26.39
C ALA A 163 5.03 13.49 26.59
N ALA A 164 5.36 14.17 25.48
CA ALA A 164 5.81 15.56 25.51
C ALA A 164 4.62 16.52 25.44
N HIS A 165 4.58 17.51 26.33
CA HIS A 165 3.54 18.53 26.40
C HIS A 165 4.08 19.88 25.91
N PHE A 166 3.25 20.62 25.19
CA PHE A 166 3.58 21.91 24.59
C PHE A 166 2.43 22.89 24.80
N ASP A 167 2.74 24.20 24.85
CA ASP A 167 1.72 25.24 25.03
C ASP A 167 0.99 25.56 23.71
N THR A 168 1.62 25.28 22.56
CA THR A 168 1.03 25.54 21.24
C THR A 168 1.19 24.37 20.26
N VAL A 169 0.23 24.24 19.34
CA VAL A 169 0.29 23.27 18.22
C VAL A 169 1.53 23.49 17.34
N ARG A 170 2.00 24.74 17.21
CA ARG A 170 3.20 25.04 16.43
C ARG A 170 4.45 24.40 17.04
N GLU A 171 4.60 24.49 18.35
CA GLU A 171 5.75 23.90 19.05
C GLU A 171 5.73 22.38 18.96
N SER A 172 4.56 21.75 19.12
CA SER A 172 4.45 20.29 18.96
C SER A 172 4.83 19.85 17.54
N LEU A 173 4.42 20.58 16.50
CA LEU A 173 4.82 20.29 15.12
C LEU A 173 6.34 20.43 14.89
N GLN A 174 6.99 21.41 15.52
CA GLN A 174 8.45 21.56 15.46
C GLN A 174 9.17 20.41 16.18
N ALA A 175 8.66 20.00 17.35
CA ALA A 175 9.20 18.88 18.11
C ALA A 175 9.06 17.55 17.36
N THR A 176 7.97 17.36 16.60
CA THR A 176 7.80 16.17 15.72
C THR A 176 8.96 16.03 14.74
N LEU A 177 9.47 17.12 14.16
CA LEU A 177 10.61 17.04 13.23
C LEU A 177 11.84 16.43 13.92
N LEU A 178 12.18 16.89 15.12
CA LEU A 178 13.28 16.35 15.92
C LEU A 178 13.02 14.89 16.33
N ALA A 179 11.79 14.58 16.78
CA ALA A 179 11.43 13.22 17.16
C ALA A 179 11.61 12.23 16.01
N MET A 180 11.25 12.62 14.78
CA MET A 180 11.39 11.78 13.59
C MET A 180 12.85 11.48 13.22
N GLU A 181 13.83 12.27 13.67
CA GLU A 181 15.27 11.95 13.51
C GLU A 181 15.69 10.71 14.31
N HIS A 182 14.94 10.36 15.37
CA HIS A 182 15.20 9.21 16.22
C HIS A 182 14.46 7.93 15.80
N ARG A 183 13.76 7.94 14.65
CA ARG A 183 13.03 6.78 14.09
C ARG A 183 12.07 6.11 15.08
N PRO A 184 11.10 6.86 15.65
CA PRO A 184 10.09 6.26 16.51
C PRO A 184 9.19 5.31 15.71
N ASP A 185 8.64 4.30 16.37
CA ASP A 185 7.68 3.39 15.73
C ASP A 185 6.37 4.10 15.38
N ALA A 186 5.95 5.06 16.22
CA ALA A 186 4.79 5.91 16.02
C ALA A 186 5.07 7.33 16.53
N CYS A 187 4.47 8.33 15.88
CA CYS A 187 4.51 9.72 16.33
C CYS A 187 3.14 10.35 16.06
N GLU A 188 2.39 10.62 17.12
CA GLU A 188 1.02 11.11 17.06
C GLU A 188 0.92 12.46 17.78
N LEU A 189 0.10 13.36 17.23
CA LEU A 189 -0.20 14.66 17.83
C LEU A 189 -1.64 14.61 18.35
N MET A 190 -1.80 14.92 19.64
CA MET A 190 -3.11 15.13 20.27
C MET A 190 -3.26 16.61 20.58
N ASP A 191 -4.25 17.26 19.99
CA ASP A 191 -4.55 18.66 20.31
C ASP A 191 -5.41 18.77 21.58
N LYS A 192 -5.59 20.01 22.07
CA LYS A 192 -6.40 20.27 23.26
C LYS A 192 -7.86 19.85 23.08
N VAL A 193 -8.40 19.95 21.87
CA VAL A 193 -9.81 19.61 21.60
C VAL A 193 -10.04 18.11 21.74
N LEU A 194 -9.06 17.28 21.37
CA LEU A 194 -9.11 15.83 21.57
C LEU A 194 -8.84 15.40 23.02
N LEU A 195 -8.12 16.20 23.81
CA LEU A 195 -7.76 15.90 25.20
C LEU A 195 -8.86 16.29 26.21
N ASP A 196 -9.63 17.34 25.91
CA ASP A 196 -10.76 17.80 26.74
C ASP A 196 -12.02 16.94 26.53
#